data_AF-V9EQX7-F1
#
_entry.id   AF-V9EQX7-F1
#
_cell.length_a   1.000
_cell.length_b   1.000
_cell.length_c   1.000
_cell.angle_alpha   90.00
_cell.angle_beta   90.00
_cell.angle_gamma   90.00
#
_symmetry.space_group_name_H-M   'P 1'
#
loop_
_entity.id
_entity.type
_entity.pdbx_description
1 polymer ?
#
loop_
_entity_poly.entity_id
_entity_poly.type
_entity_poly.pdbx_seq_one_letter_code
_entity_poly.pdbx_strand_id
1 'polypeptide(L)'
;MDDFVEDDDASRFKRSRFSDILVSDTRTVVQAYGEYCPISRNEYICRMEKHMEKTDDNEICGGDCENRAMQIECVTGNCTTGRNCSNQRFQRSACASLFLAQTAEKGIVLFANEFIEREELVIEYTGEVMDNNEYKRRQQLLRGTRHFYGVQLNAREELDATRKGSLARFANHSCAPNCKLELWEVGGETCCGLFALETIAPP
;
A
#
# COMPACT_ATOMS: atom_id res chain seq x y z
N MET A 1 25.09 -1.13 44.14
CA MET A 1 23.95 -0.35 43.63
C MET A 1 24.29 -0.12 42.18
N ASP A 2 23.65 -0.91 41.35
CA ASP A 2 24.03 -1.19 39.97
C ASP A 2 23.79 0.01 39.07
N ASP A 3 24.86 0.52 38.47
CA ASP A 3 24.81 1.45 37.34
C ASP A 3 24.56 0.64 36.07
N PHE A 4 23.28 0.44 35.73
CA PHE A 4 22.87 0.03 34.39
C PHE A 4 23.03 1.22 33.45
N VAL A 5 24.16 1.26 32.74
CA VAL A 5 24.27 2.03 31.51
C VAL A 5 23.44 1.27 30.46
N GLU A 6 22.20 1.70 30.25
CA GLU A 6 21.42 1.26 29.10
C GLU A 6 22.10 1.81 27.83
N ASP A 7 22.74 0.90 27.13
CA ASP A 7 23.48 1.11 25.89
C ASP A 7 22.49 1.52 24.78
N ASP A 8 22.44 2.81 24.48
CA ASP A 8 21.57 3.43 23.47
C ASP A 8 22.11 3.23 22.04
N ASP A 9 22.61 2.02 21.75
CA ASP A 9 23.25 1.67 20.48
C ASP A 9 22.22 1.18 19.44
N ALA A 10 21.06 0.69 19.90
CA ALA A 10 19.97 0.21 19.04
C ALA A 10 19.26 1.34 18.25
N SER A 11 19.25 2.56 18.78
CA SER A 11 18.65 3.73 18.13
C SER A 11 19.56 4.31 17.03
N ARG A 12 20.88 4.18 17.20
CA ARG A 12 21.91 4.58 16.24
C ARG A 12 22.04 3.57 15.10
N PHE A 13 21.92 2.28 15.39
CA PHE A 13 21.95 1.20 14.39
C PHE A 13 20.73 1.21 13.45
N LYS A 14 19.56 1.69 13.91
CA LYS A 14 18.35 1.81 13.07
C LYS A 14 18.38 2.99 12.09
N ARG A 15 19.12 4.06 12.40
CA ARG A 15 19.23 5.25 11.53
C ARG A 15 20.18 5.04 10.35
N SER A 16 21.18 4.15 10.48
CA SER A 16 22.25 4.01 9.49
C SER A 16 21.92 3.11 8.28
N ARG A 17 20.80 2.37 8.27
CA ARG A 17 20.42 1.50 7.13
C ARG A 17 19.56 2.17 6.07
N PHE A 18 18.93 3.30 6.36
CA PHE A 18 18.08 4.00 5.41
C PHE A 18 18.85 4.93 4.46
N SER A 19 20.16 5.10 4.65
CA SER A 19 20.98 6.08 3.92
C SER A 19 21.48 5.61 2.55
N ASP A 20 21.39 4.32 2.23
CA ASP A 20 21.75 3.79 0.90
C ASP A 20 20.52 3.14 0.25
N ILE A 21 19.56 3.97 -0.19
CA ILE A 21 18.34 3.55 -0.91
C ILE A 21 18.70 3.21 -2.37
N LEU A 22 19.67 2.30 -2.55
CA LEU A 22 19.94 1.67 -3.83
C LEU A 22 19.44 0.24 -3.73
N VAL A 23 18.23 0.03 -4.24
CA VAL A 23 17.69 -1.31 -4.44
C VAL A 23 18.61 -2.06 -5.42
N SER A 24 19.20 -3.16 -4.96
CA SER A 24 20.00 -4.04 -5.82
C SER A 24 19.11 -4.93 -6.68
N ASP A 25 19.42 -5.06 -7.96
CA ASP A 25 18.73 -5.99 -8.88
C ASP A 25 19.05 -7.47 -8.57
N THR A 26 20.06 -7.75 -7.74
CA THR A 26 20.45 -9.11 -7.32
C THR A 26 19.97 -9.48 -5.92
N ARG A 27 19.09 -8.66 -5.33
CA ARG A 27 18.56 -8.91 -3.98
C ARG A 27 17.74 -10.21 -3.93
N THR A 28 17.83 -10.89 -2.80
CA THR A 28 16.95 -12.03 -2.45
C THR A 28 15.60 -11.54 -1.93
N VAL A 29 14.61 -12.42 -1.90
CA VAL A 29 13.28 -12.14 -1.31
C VAL A 29 13.40 -11.67 0.16
N VAL A 30 14.27 -12.31 0.95
CA VAL A 30 14.49 -11.93 2.36
C VAL A 30 15.08 -10.53 2.47
N GLN A 31 16.02 -10.17 1.60
CA GLN A 31 16.57 -8.80 1.57
C GLN A 31 15.48 -7.78 1.19
N ALA A 32 14.64 -8.10 0.21
CA ALA A 32 13.54 -7.22 -0.20
C ALA A 32 12.55 -6.92 0.93
N TYR A 33 12.21 -7.91 1.78
CA TYR A 33 11.42 -7.66 2.99
C TYR A 33 12.11 -6.72 3.99
N GLY A 34 13.44 -6.68 4.01
CA GLY A 34 14.23 -5.85 4.92
C GLY A 34 14.53 -4.42 4.42
N GLU A 35 14.13 -4.07 3.20
CA GLU A 35 14.46 -2.79 2.56
C GLU A 35 13.47 -1.65 2.88
N TYR A 36 12.29 -1.98 3.40
CA TYR A 36 11.25 -1.02 3.71
C TYR A 36 10.56 -1.36 5.04
N CYS A 37 9.87 -0.38 5.62
CA CYS A 37 9.05 -0.56 6.81
C CYS A 37 7.60 -0.86 6.40
N PRO A 38 7.04 -2.04 6.72
CA PRO A 38 5.65 -2.32 6.46
C PRO A 38 4.74 -1.37 7.23
N ILE A 39 3.75 -0.79 6.56
CA ILE A 39 2.67 -0.01 7.17
C ILE A 39 1.33 -0.51 6.62
N SER A 40 0.30 -0.46 7.46
CA SER A 40 -1.05 -0.90 7.09
C SER A 40 -1.96 0.26 6.67
N ARG A 41 -1.49 1.50 6.79
CA ARG A 41 -2.19 2.75 6.42
C ARG A 41 -1.17 3.77 5.97
N ASN A 42 -1.62 4.76 5.19
CA ASN A 42 -0.78 5.87 4.77
C ASN A 42 -0.27 6.68 5.97
N GLU A 43 0.98 7.11 5.89
CA GLU A 43 1.55 8.08 6.83
C GLU A 43 1.63 9.46 6.15
N TYR A 44 0.91 10.44 6.69
CA TYR A 44 0.88 11.78 6.12
C TYR A 44 2.02 12.63 6.70
N ILE A 45 2.92 13.09 5.83
CA ILE A 45 4.16 13.78 6.23
C ILE A 45 3.91 15.27 6.49
N CYS A 46 3.12 15.91 5.61
CA CYS A 46 2.92 17.37 5.63
C CYS A 46 1.62 17.80 6.34
N ARG A 47 0.82 16.85 6.82
CA ARG A 47 -0.44 17.11 7.53
C ARG A 47 -0.84 15.92 8.38
N MET A 48 -1.84 16.10 9.23
CA MET A 48 -2.49 14.99 9.92
C MET A 48 -3.41 14.21 8.99
N GLU A 49 -3.54 12.92 9.26
CA GLU A 49 -4.60 12.07 8.71
C GLU A 49 -5.97 12.59 9.19
N LYS A 50 -6.97 12.60 8.30
CA LYS A 50 -8.35 12.88 8.72
C LYS A 50 -8.88 11.68 9.52
N HIS A 51 -9.35 11.95 10.74
CA HIS A 51 -9.82 10.89 11.65
C HIS A 51 -11.14 10.27 11.16
N MET A 52 -11.22 8.94 11.19
CA MET A 52 -12.42 8.16 10.87
C MET A 52 -12.72 7.13 11.97
N GLU A 53 -13.99 6.97 12.34
CA GLU A 53 -14.45 5.93 13.28
C GLU A 53 -14.68 4.58 12.55
N LYS A 54 -14.23 3.46 13.13
CA LYS A 54 -14.32 2.09 12.54
C LYS A 54 -15.40 1.23 13.21
N THR A 55 -16.06 0.34 12.46
CA THR A 55 -16.91 -0.76 12.99
C THR A 55 -16.90 -2.02 12.08
N ASP A 56 -17.44 -3.15 12.59
CA ASP A 56 -17.19 -4.57 12.23
C ASP A 56 -18.24 -5.27 11.29
N ASP A 57 -17.94 -6.50 10.82
CA ASP A 57 -18.31 -7.13 9.53
C ASP A 57 -19.70 -7.83 9.30
N ASN A 58 -20.22 -7.73 8.05
CA ASN A 58 -20.91 -8.73 7.16
C ASN A 58 -21.37 -8.07 5.80
N GLU A 59 -21.97 -8.77 4.80
CA GLU A 59 -22.02 -8.38 3.35
C GLU A 59 -23.40 -8.09 2.66
N ILE A 60 -23.56 -6.89 2.05
CA ILE A 60 -24.59 -6.23 1.19
C ILE A 60 -24.09 -4.80 0.76
N CYS A 61 -23.42 -4.63 -0.39
CA CYS A 61 -23.23 -3.39 -1.22
C CYS A 61 -22.31 -3.69 -2.43
N GLY A 62 -22.81 -4.54 -3.34
CA GLY A 62 -22.09 -5.04 -4.52
C GLY A 62 -22.21 -4.15 -5.76
N GLY A 63 -22.51 -4.73 -6.92
CA GLY A 63 -22.47 -4.06 -8.24
C GLY A 63 -23.38 -2.84 -8.40
N ASP A 64 -24.53 -2.78 -7.73
CA ASP A 64 -25.50 -1.68 -7.87
C ASP A 64 -25.28 -0.51 -6.89
N CYS A 65 -24.16 -0.50 -6.17
CA CYS A 65 -23.85 0.58 -5.22
C CYS A 65 -23.34 1.83 -5.95
N GLU A 66 -24.09 2.93 -5.91
CA GLU A 66 -23.70 4.20 -6.55
C GLU A 66 -22.34 4.73 -6.05
N ASN A 67 -22.09 4.69 -4.73
CA ASN A 67 -20.80 5.07 -4.18
C ASN A 67 -19.67 4.21 -4.77
N ARG A 68 -19.87 2.89 -4.85
CA ARG A 68 -18.88 1.97 -5.43
C ARG A 68 -18.62 2.29 -6.90
N ALA A 69 -19.68 2.56 -7.68
CA ALA A 69 -19.57 2.95 -9.08
C ALA A 69 -18.80 4.27 -9.29
N MET A 70 -18.81 5.16 -8.29
CA MET A 70 -18.06 6.41 -8.27
C MET A 70 -16.68 6.30 -7.60
N GLN A 71 -16.23 5.10 -7.22
CA GLN A 71 -14.98 4.88 -6.49
C GLN A 71 -14.92 5.62 -5.14
N ILE A 72 -16.07 5.71 -4.48
CA ILE A 72 -16.23 6.28 -3.14
C ILE A 72 -16.60 5.12 -2.21
N GLU A 73 -15.90 4.98 -1.09
CA GLU A 73 -16.33 4.03 -0.06
C GLU A 73 -17.55 4.55 0.70
N CYS A 74 -18.44 3.62 1.07
CA CYS A 74 -19.50 3.94 1.99
C CYS A 74 -18.92 4.22 3.37
N VAL A 75 -19.36 5.30 4.00
CA VAL A 75 -18.97 5.62 5.38
C VAL A 75 -19.61 4.60 6.33
N THR A 76 -18.78 4.03 7.20
CA THR A 76 -19.20 3.09 8.24
C THR A 76 -20.27 3.72 9.14
N GLY A 77 -21.39 3.00 9.36
CA GLY A 77 -22.52 3.49 10.16
C GLY A 77 -23.51 4.42 9.42
N ASN A 78 -23.15 4.94 8.24
CA ASN A 78 -23.99 5.89 7.49
C ASN A 78 -24.63 5.28 6.23
N CYS A 79 -24.25 4.06 5.84
CA CYS A 79 -24.85 3.37 4.72
C CYS A 79 -26.26 2.86 5.07
N THR A 80 -27.20 2.94 4.13
CA THR A 80 -28.57 2.40 4.30
C THR A 80 -28.59 0.88 4.44
N THR A 81 -27.59 0.18 3.89
CA THR A 81 -27.38 -1.25 4.12
C THR A 81 -26.76 -1.55 5.49
N GLY A 82 -26.47 -0.51 6.28
CA GLY A 82 -25.96 -0.58 7.63
C GLY A 82 -24.60 -1.29 7.68
N ARG A 83 -24.48 -2.23 8.62
CA ARG A 83 -23.27 -3.03 8.83
C ARG A 83 -22.97 -4.01 7.71
N ASN A 84 -23.96 -4.26 6.85
CA ASN A 84 -23.76 -5.19 5.76
C ASN A 84 -22.95 -4.57 4.61
N CYS A 85 -22.61 -3.29 4.60
CA CYS A 85 -21.96 -2.69 3.44
C CYS A 85 -20.64 -3.38 3.00
N SER A 86 -20.61 -4.03 1.83
CA SER A 86 -19.37 -4.56 1.23
C SER A 86 -18.50 -3.49 0.56
N ASN A 87 -18.92 -2.22 0.54
CA ASN A 87 -18.16 -1.09 -0.03
C ASN A 87 -17.37 -0.33 1.05
N GLN A 88 -16.66 -1.09 1.90
CA GLN A 88 -15.89 -0.63 3.07
C GLN A 88 -14.54 -1.37 3.18
N ARG A 89 -14.01 -1.84 2.04
CA ARG A 89 -12.82 -2.70 1.92
C ARG A 89 -11.55 -2.03 2.46
N PHE A 90 -11.31 -0.76 2.16
CA PHE A 90 -10.18 0.02 2.70
C PHE A 90 -10.35 0.28 4.20
N GLN A 91 -11.55 0.71 4.62
CA GLN A 91 -11.84 0.93 6.05
C GLN A 91 -11.61 -0.33 6.90
N ARG A 92 -11.99 -1.50 6.38
CA ARG A 92 -11.80 -2.83 6.99
C ARG A 92 -10.39 -3.40 6.78
N SER A 93 -9.52 -2.69 6.07
CA SER A 93 -8.16 -3.16 5.74
C SER A 93 -8.15 -4.54 5.09
N ALA A 94 -9.11 -4.77 4.18
CA ALA A 94 -9.19 -5.99 3.39
C ALA A 94 -7.90 -6.18 2.57
N CYS A 95 -7.34 -7.37 2.65
CA CYS A 95 -6.09 -7.73 1.99
C CYS A 95 -6.12 -9.22 1.69
N ALA A 96 -5.81 -9.57 0.45
CA ALA A 96 -5.64 -10.95 0.05
C ALA A 96 -4.38 -11.55 0.70
N SER A 97 -4.35 -12.87 0.80
CA SER A 97 -3.17 -13.67 1.12
C SER A 97 -2.19 -13.59 -0.04
N LEU A 98 -1.00 -13.03 0.20
CA LEU A 98 0.00 -12.73 -0.83
C LEU A 98 1.41 -13.17 -0.40
N PHE A 99 2.27 -13.47 -1.36
CA PHE A 99 3.68 -13.77 -1.10
C PHE A 99 4.61 -13.26 -2.19
N LEU A 100 5.90 -13.12 -1.86
CA LEU A 100 6.94 -12.75 -2.81
C LEU A 100 7.73 -13.97 -3.26
N ALA A 101 8.02 -14.05 -4.56
CA ALA A 101 8.93 -15.06 -5.11
C ALA A 101 9.88 -14.45 -6.14
N GLN A 102 11.08 -15.03 -6.22
CA GLN A 102 12.08 -14.68 -7.23
C GLN A 102 11.73 -15.36 -8.56
N THR A 103 11.74 -14.59 -9.63
CA THR A 103 11.57 -15.07 -11.01
C THR A 103 12.82 -14.74 -11.82
N ALA A 104 13.09 -15.54 -12.86
CA ALA A 104 14.25 -15.33 -13.72
C ALA A 104 14.14 -14.05 -14.57
N GLU A 105 12.92 -13.71 -15.01
CA GLU A 105 12.69 -12.63 -15.97
C GLU A 105 12.34 -11.29 -15.32
N LYS A 106 11.56 -11.32 -14.23
CA LYS A 106 10.95 -10.12 -13.63
C LYS A 106 11.51 -9.78 -12.25
N GLY A 107 12.57 -10.47 -11.82
CA GLY A 107 13.11 -10.30 -10.48
C GLY A 107 12.12 -10.79 -9.42
N ILE A 108 11.95 -10.03 -8.34
CA ILE A 108 10.98 -10.33 -7.29
C ILE A 108 9.59 -9.91 -7.72
N VAL A 109 8.63 -10.83 -7.58
CA VAL A 109 7.24 -10.67 -8.02
C VAL A 109 6.29 -10.97 -6.86
N LEU A 110 5.18 -10.24 -6.80
CA LEU A 110 4.06 -10.49 -5.90
C LEU A 110 3.09 -11.52 -6.50
N PHE A 111 2.76 -12.56 -5.73
CA PHE A 111 1.83 -13.64 -6.12
C PHE A 111 0.67 -13.75 -5.13
N ALA A 112 -0.48 -14.20 -5.65
CA ALA A 112 -1.63 -14.60 -4.84
C ALA A 112 -1.38 -15.96 -4.20
N ASN A 113 -1.71 -16.10 -2.91
CA ASN A 113 -1.69 -17.35 -2.15
C ASN A 113 -3.11 -17.93 -1.95
N GLU A 114 -4.12 -17.25 -2.48
CA GLU A 114 -5.51 -17.66 -2.45
C GLU A 114 -6.22 -17.27 -3.75
N PHE A 115 -7.46 -17.71 -3.92
CA PHE A 115 -8.30 -17.24 -5.01
C PHE A 115 -8.75 -15.81 -4.73
N ILE A 116 -8.64 -14.96 -5.75
CA ILE A 116 -9.10 -13.57 -5.70
C ILE A 116 -10.12 -13.38 -6.82
N GLU A 117 -11.32 -12.91 -6.48
CA GLU A 117 -12.36 -12.68 -7.47
C GLU A 117 -12.09 -11.42 -8.29
N ARG A 118 -12.62 -11.37 -9.52
CA ARG A 118 -12.59 -10.16 -10.35
C ARG A 118 -13.20 -8.99 -9.56
N GLU A 119 -12.60 -7.79 -9.69
CA GLU A 119 -12.97 -6.54 -9.00
C GLU A 119 -12.74 -6.51 -7.48
N GLU A 120 -12.18 -7.58 -6.91
CA GLU A 120 -11.82 -7.62 -5.50
C GLU A 120 -10.58 -6.75 -5.21
N LEU A 121 -10.54 -6.17 -4.00
CA LEU A 121 -9.37 -5.44 -3.51
C LEU A 121 -8.30 -6.47 -3.13
N VAL A 122 -7.21 -6.50 -3.88
CA VAL A 122 -6.06 -7.37 -3.61
C VAL A 122 -5.31 -6.87 -2.37
N ILE A 123 -4.93 -5.59 -2.37
CA ILE A 123 -4.20 -4.95 -1.26
C ILE A 123 -4.24 -3.43 -1.43
N GLU A 124 -4.30 -2.69 -0.33
CA GLU A 124 -4.08 -1.24 -0.35
C GLU A 124 -2.61 -0.92 -0.67
N TYR A 125 -2.37 -0.04 -1.65
CA TYR A 125 -1.05 0.50 -1.95
C TYR A 125 -0.77 1.65 -0.98
N THR A 126 -0.20 1.33 0.18
CA THR A 126 0.11 2.30 1.23
C THR A 126 1.53 2.85 1.08
N GLY A 127 1.75 4.08 1.54
CA GLY A 127 3.08 4.70 1.60
C GLY A 127 3.11 5.96 2.46
N GLU A 128 4.21 6.71 2.36
CA GLU A 128 4.29 8.06 2.90
C GLU A 128 3.57 9.02 1.94
N VAL A 129 2.58 9.77 2.41
CA VAL A 129 1.86 10.78 1.61
C VAL A 129 2.45 12.16 1.89
N MET A 130 2.88 12.83 0.83
CA MET A 130 3.56 14.13 0.91
C MET A 130 3.15 15.03 -0.24
N ASP A 131 3.51 16.31 -0.13
CA ASP A 131 3.28 17.25 -1.22
C ASP A 131 4.26 17.03 -2.39
N ASN A 132 3.89 17.60 -3.54
CA ASN A 132 4.69 17.53 -4.76
C ASN A 132 6.14 18.04 -4.62
N ASN A 133 6.40 19.00 -3.73
CA ASN A 133 7.74 19.57 -3.57
C ASN A 133 8.65 18.60 -2.82
N GLU A 134 8.16 18.04 -1.72
CA GLU A 134 8.87 17.02 -0.96
C GLU A 134 9.07 15.74 -1.79
N TYR A 135 8.06 15.30 -2.55
CA TYR A 135 8.20 14.16 -3.44
C TYR A 135 9.29 14.39 -4.49
N LYS A 136 9.29 15.56 -5.16
CA LYS A 136 10.35 15.93 -6.12
C LYS A 136 11.74 15.95 -5.47
N ARG A 137 11.86 16.44 -4.24
CA ARG A 137 13.13 16.45 -3.49
C ARG A 137 13.62 15.02 -3.25
N ARG A 138 12.75 14.09 -2.86
CA ARG A 138 13.10 12.66 -2.70
C ARG A 138 13.51 12.02 -4.03
N GLN A 139 12.77 12.28 -5.10
CA GLN A 139 13.08 11.76 -6.44
C GLN A 139 14.46 12.23 -6.94
N GLN A 140 14.90 13.44 -6.57
CA GLN A 140 16.24 13.90 -6.91
C GLN A 140 17.35 13.07 -6.24
N LEU A 141 17.13 12.59 -5.02
CA LEU A 141 18.07 11.72 -4.30
C LEU A 141 18.11 10.30 -4.88
N LEU A 142 17.02 9.87 -5.53
CA LEU A 142 16.88 8.55 -6.14
C LEU A 142 17.24 8.54 -7.64
N ARG A 143 17.84 9.61 -8.16
CA ARG A 143 18.27 9.68 -9.56
C ARG A 143 19.27 8.58 -9.87
N GLY A 144 18.98 7.81 -10.93
CA GLY A 144 19.79 6.67 -11.34
C GLY A 144 19.37 5.34 -10.71
N THR A 145 18.38 5.33 -9.82
CA THR A 145 17.72 4.09 -9.38
C THR A 145 16.78 3.58 -10.48
N ARG A 146 16.59 2.25 -10.50
CA ARG A 146 15.70 1.57 -11.45
C ARG A 146 14.28 1.39 -10.92
N HIS A 147 14.08 1.56 -9.61
CA HIS A 147 12.85 1.20 -8.91
C HIS A 147 12.16 2.46 -8.41
N PHE A 148 10.92 2.68 -8.88
CA PHE A 148 10.09 3.82 -8.52
C PHE A 148 8.79 3.33 -7.88
N TYR A 149 8.46 3.88 -6.71
CA TYR A 149 7.35 3.41 -5.88
C TYR A 149 6.29 4.50 -5.63
N GLY A 150 6.29 5.53 -6.46
CA GLY A 150 5.40 6.68 -6.31
C GLY A 150 4.09 6.55 -7.07
N VAL A 151 3.01 7.05 -6.46
CA VAL A 151 1.68 7.14 -7.05
C VAL A 151 1.11 8.53 -6.79
N GLN A 152 0.69 9.23 -7.85
CA GLN A 152 -0.01 10.50 -7.72
C GLN A 152 -1.44 10.24 -7.21
N LEU A 153 -1.76 10.77 -6.03
CA LEU A 153 -3.09 10.63 -5.43
C LEU A 153 -4.02 11.73 -5.93
N ASN A 154 -3.52 12.96 -6.01
CA ASN A 154 -4.27 14.11 -6.52
C ASN A 154 -3.29 15.20 -7.00
N ALA A 155 -3.81 16.36 -7.39
CA ALA A 155 -2.99 17.46 -7.91
C ALA A 155 -1.96 18.02 -6.91
N ARG A 156 -2.08 17.72 -5.61
CA ARG A 156 -1.25 18.27 -4.55
C ARG A 156 -0.42 17.21 -3.82
N GLU A 157 -0.84 15.96 -3.84
CA GLU A 157 -0.32 14.89 -3.00
C GLU A 157 0.15 13.69 -3.82
N GLU A 158 1.30 13.18 -3.40
CA GLU A 158 1.98 12.02 -3.94
C GLU A 158 2.16 11.02 -2.81
N LEU A 159 1.92 9.74 -3.10
CA LEU A 159 2.24 8.61 -2.23
C LEU A 159 3.59 8.04 -2.65
N ASP A 160 4.50 7.86 -1.70
CA ASP A 160 5.82 7.26 -1.92
C ASP A 160 6.00 6.01 -1.06
N ALA A 161 5.99 4.83 -1.69
CA ALA A 161 6.19 3.54 -1.01
C ALA A 161 7.67 3.09 -0.97
N THR A 162 8.62 4.00 -1.18
CA THR A 162 10.06 3.65 -1.23
C THR A 162 10.57 3.16 0.11
N ARG A 163 10.27 3.88 1.21
CA ARG A 163 10.80 3.60 2.56
C ARG A 163 9.79 2.91 3.46
N LYS A 164 8.51 3.23 3.31
CA LYS A 164 7.41 2.64 4.05
C LYS A 164 6.29 2.29 3.09
N GLY A 165 5.63 1.15 3.26
CA GLY A 165 4.51 0.79 2.40
C GLY A 165 3.97 -0.60 2.65
N SER A 166 3.15 -1.10 1.73
CA SER A 166 2.60 -2.46 1.76
C SER A 166 3.33 -3.36 0.75
N LEU A 167 2.94 -4.63 0.67
CA LEU A 167 3.45 -5.55 -0.36
C LEU A 167 3.08 -5.12 -1.79
N ALA A 168 2.09 -4.23 -1.95
CA ALA A 168 1.67 -3.71 -3.25
C ALA A 168 2.82 -3.07 -4.05
N ARG A 169 3.86 -2.57 -3.37
CA ARG A 169 5.06 -2.03 -4.02
C ARG A 169 5.83 -3.03 -4.89
N PHE A 170 5.59 -4.33 -4.73
CA PHE A 170 6.18 -5.40 -5.54
C PHE A 170 5.26 -5.87 -6.68
N ALA A 171 4.12 -5.21 -6.89
CA ALA A 171 3.29 -5.43 -8.07
C ALA A 171 4.03 -4.89 -9.30
N ASN A 172 4.45 -5.79 -10.18
CA ASN A 172 5.24 -5.44 -11.36
C ASN A 172 4.35 -4.98 -12.52
N HIS A 173 4.92 -4.13 -13.37
CA HIS A 173 4.28 -3.72 -14.62
C HIS A 173 4.13 -4.90 -15.60
N SER A 174 2.99 -4.93 -16.31
CA SER A 174 2.71 -5.89 -17.38
C SER A 174 1.92 -5.20 -18.49
N CYS A 175 2.22 -5.52 -19.76
CA CYS A 175 1.43 -5.08 -20.91
C CYS A 175 0.06 -5.78 -21.00
N ALA A 176 -0.06 -6.96 -20.37
CA ALA A 176 -1.31 -7.68 -20.17
C ALA A 176 -1.47 -7.90 -18.66
N PRO A 177 -1.96 -6.89 -17.91
CA PRO A 177 -2.08 -6.96 -16.47
C PRO A 177 -3.33 -7.73 -16.03
N ASN A 178 -3.22 -8.45 -14.90
CA ASN A 178 -4.35 -9.09 -14.21
C ASN A 178 -4.89 -8.24 -13.04
N CYS A 179 -4.20 -7.14 -12.70
CA CYS A 179 -4.61 -6.17 -11.69
C CYS A 179 -4.46 -4.73 -12.21
N LYS A 180 -5.19 -3.79 -11.61
CA LYS A 180 -5.04 -2.34 -11.84
C LYS A 180 -4.95 -1.59 -10.53
N LEU A 181 -4.24 -0.46 -10.54
CA LEU A 181 -4.33 0.51 -9.45
C LEU A 181 -5.57 1.38 -9.65
N GLU A 182 -6.30 1.61 -8.57
CA GLU A 182 -7.44 2.53 -8.53
C GLU A 182 -7.30 3.48 -7.35
N LEU A 183 -7.68 4.73 -7.57
CA LEU A 183 -7.82 5.73 -6.52
C LEU A 183 -9.26 5.74 -6.01
N TRP A 184 -9.42 5.70 -4.69
CA TRP A 184 -10.71 5.66 -4.01
C TRP A 184 -10.82 6.78 -2.99
N GLU A 185 -11.98 7.40 -2.89
CA GLU A 185 -12.30 8.31 -1.79
C GLU A 185 -12.76 7.49 -0.57
N VAL A 186 -12.00 7.57 0.51
CA VAL A 186 -12.23 6.84 1.76
C VAL A 186 -12.25 7.85 2.90
N GLY A 187 -13.45 8.21 3.36
CA GLY A 187 -13.59 9.17 4.48
C GLY A 187 -12.99 10.54 4.21
N GLY A 188 -13.03 11.00 2.95
CA GLY A 188 -12.42 12.26 2.53
C GLY A 188 -10.90 12.20 2.37
N GLU A 189 -10.28 11.02 2.46
CA GLU A 189 -8.90 10.76 2.03
C GLU A 189 -8.90 10.05 0.67
N THR A 190 -7.87 10.30 -0.15
CA THR A 190 -7.65 9.52 -1.37
C THR A 190 -6.73 8.35 -1.05
N CYS A 191 -7.24 7.13 -1.16
CA CYS A 191 -6.49 5.89 -1.01
C CYS A 191 -6.19 5.27 -2.39
N CYS A 192 -5.09 4.52 -2.50
CA CYS A 192 -4.75 3.76 -3.69
C CYS A 192 -4.88 2.27 -3.39
N GLY A 193 -5.63 1.53 -4.21
CA GLY A 193 -5.80 0.08 -4.07
C GLY A 193 -5.42 -0.67 -5.33
N LEU A 194 -4.85 -1.87 -5.17
CA LEU A 194 -4.65 -2.81 -6.27
C LEU A 194 -5.88 -3.71 -6.39
N PHE A 195 -6.57 -3.67 -7.52
CA PHE A 195 -7.80 -4.42 -7.77
C PHE A 195 -7.60 -5.46 -8.87
N ALA A 196 -8.22 -6.63 -8.71
CA ALA A 196 -8.20 -7.69 -9.71
C ALA A 196 -9.04 -7.32 -10.94
N LEU A 197 -8.49 -7.49 -12.15
CA LEU A 197 -9.20 -7.30 -13.42
C LEU A 197 -9.95 -8.55 -13.88
N GLU A 198 -9.48 -9.70 -13.42
CA GLU A 198 -9.98 -11.04 -13.68
C GLU A 198 -9.84 -11.88 -12.41
N THR A 199 -10.49 -13.05 -12.35
CA THR A 199 -10.27 -13.98 -11.25
C THR A 199 -8.84 -14.51 -11.28
N ILE A 200 -8.13 -14.43 -10.15
CA ILE A 200 -6.75 -14.87 -10.01
C ILE A 200 -6.73 -16.14 -9.17
N ALA A 201 -6.09 -17.18 -9.69
CA ALA A 201 -5.82 -18.41 -8.96
C ALA A 201 -4.40 -18.35 -8.35
N PRO A 202 -4.17 -19.01 -7.19
CA PRO A 202 -2.81 -19.20 -6.70
C PRO A 202 -2.01 -20.09 -7.68
N PRO A 203 -0.68 -19.90 -7.77
CA PRO A 203 0.19 -20.62 -8.70
C PRO A 203 0.35 -22.11 -8.37
#